data_AF-A0A9K3IAJ8-F1
#
_entry.id   AF-A0A9K3IAJ8-F1
#
_cell.length_a   1.000
_cell.length_b   1.000
_cell.length_c   1.000
_cell.angle_alpha   90.00
_cell.angle_beta   90.00
_cell.angle_gamma   90.00
#
_symmetry.space_group_name_H-M   'P 1'
#
loop_
_entity.id
_entity.type
_entity.pdbx_description
1 polymer ?
#
loop_
_entity_poly.entity_id
_entity_poly.type
_entity_poly.pdbx_seq_one_letter_code
_entity_poly.pdbx_strand_id
1 'polypeptide(L)' 'MYFNYQAEKFLIEKLDSYESAVGDSSTKVAPRIAAYQPSFQPIARSPIVLDLAYNSIDFPSIDNRMKQDKKGFISRLWR' A
#
# COMPACT_ATOMS: atom_id res chain seq x y z
N MET A 1 21.86 -26.04 14.19
CA MET A 1 22.37 -24.94 13.34
C MET A 1 21.73 -23.66 13.84
N TYR A 2 22.50 -22.79 14.53
CA TYR A 2 22.01 -21.48 14.94
C TYR A 2 22.43 -20.47 13.89
N PHE A 3 21.46 -19.79 13.27
CA PHE A 3 21.72 -18.66 12.40
C PHE A 3 22.19 -17.49 13.26
N ASN A 4 23.46 -17.11 13.11
CA ASN A 4 23.99 -15.87 13.68
C ASN A 4 23.37 -14.70 12.91
N TYR A 5 22.35 -14.05 13.47
CA TYR A 5 21.94 -12.72 13.04
C TYR A 5 22.93 -11.71 13.60
N GLN A 6 23.95 -11.37 12.82
CA GLN A 6 24.77 -10.20 13.10
C GLN A 6 23.89 -8.97 12.85
N ALA A 7 23.65 -8.17 13.89
CA ALA A 7 22.93 -6.91 13.76
C ALA A 7 23.63 -6.08 12.67
N GLU A 8 22.89 -5.72 11.61
CA GLU A 8 23.46 -4.90 10.55
C GLU A 8 23.88 -3.56 11.15
N LYS A 9 25.19 -3.30 11.14
CA LYS A 9 25.76 -2.02 11.58
C LYS A 9 25.09 -0.85 10.87
N PHE A 10 24.82 0.22 11.60
CA PHE A 10 24.24 1.44 11.03
C PHE A 10 25.10 1.99 9.89
N LEU A 11 24.48 2.63 8.90
CA LEU A 11 25.17 3.16 7.72
C LEU A 11 26.34 4.10 8.08
N ILE A 12 26.19 4.88 9.16
CA ILE A 12 27.22 5.81 9.63
C ILE A 12 28.49 5.10 10.10
N GLU A 13 28.38 3.88 10.62
CA GLU A 13 29.51 3.07 11.09
C GLU A 13 30.26 2.40 9.94
N LYS A 14 29.74 2.48 8.71
CA LYS A 14 30.36 1.92 7.50
C LYS A 14 30.99 2.98 6.61
N LEU A 15 31.03 4.24 7.04
CA LEU A 15 31.62 5.34 6.25
C LEU A 15 33.11 5.11 5.96
N ASP A 16 33.85 4.55 6.92
CA ASP A 16 35.27 4.22 6.73
C ASP A 16 35.52 3.12 5.67
N SER A 17 34.49 2.34 5.33
CA SER A 17 34.53 1.32 4.28
C SER A 17 33.94 1.80 2.94
N TYR A 18 33.53 3.06 2.85
CA TYR A 18 32.93 3.59 1.63
C TYR A 18 33.98 3.76 0.53
N GLU A 19 33.79 3.04 -0.58
CA GLU A 19 34.56 3.21 -1.82
C GLU A 19 33.67 3.88 -2.88
N SER A 20 34.12 5.01 -3.43
CA SER A 20 33.38 5.72 -4.47
C SER A 20 33.33 4.90 -5.76
N ALA A 21 32.12 4.62 -6.27
CA ALA A 21 31.91 3.93 -7.55
C ALA A 21 32.44 4.69 -8.78
N VAL A 22 32.81 5.97 -8.61
CA VAL A 22 33.23 6.88 -9.67
C VAL A 22 34.77 7.01 -9.76
N GLY A 23 35.52 6.38 -8.83
CA GLY A 23 36.99 6.47 -8.81
C GLY A 23 37.53 7.89 -8.55
N ASP A 24 38.85 8.04 -8.57
CA ASP A 24 39.50 9.36 -8.49
C ASP A 24 39.28 10.15 -9.78
N SER A 25 39.19 11.48 -9.68
CA SER A 25 38.97 12.36 -10.83
C SER A 25 40.07 12.27 -11.91
N SER A 26 41.24 11.72 -11.57
CA SER A 26 42.37 11.48 -12.47
C SER A 26 42.29 10.15 -13.24
N THR A 27 41.38 9.25 -12.84
CA THR A 27 41.27 7.92 -13.43
C THR A 27 40.21 7.90 -14.54
N LYS A 28 40.63 7.58 -15.77
CA LYS A 28 39.71 7.35 -16.91
C LYS A 28 39.02 5.98 -16.83
N VAL A 29 38.63 5.55 -15.63
CA VAL A 29 37.98 4.26 -15.42
C VAL A 29 36.48 4.46 -15.58
N ALA A 30 35.84 3.63 -16.41
CA ALA A 30 34.40 3.68 -16.57
C ALA A 30 33.72 3.45 -15.21
N PRO A 31 32.75 4.29 -14.80
CA PRO A 31 32.11 4.18 -13.50
C PRO A 31 31.46 2.81 -13.36
N ARG A 32 31.74 2.12 -12.25
CA ARG A 32 31.13 0.81 -11.94
C ARG A 32 29.77 1.03 -11.31
N ILE A 33 28.82 1.48 -12.12
CA ILE A 33 27.43 1.63 -11.72
C ILE A 33 26.87 0.21 -11.61
N ALA A 34 26.69 -0.27 -10.37
CA ALA A 34 25.92 -1.47 -10.12
C ALA A 34 24.53 -1.29 -10.74
N ALA A 35 24.08 -2.26 -11.54
CA ALA A 35 22.74 -2.22 -12.10
C ALA A 35 21.73 -2.14 -10.93
N TYR A 36 21.10 -0.98 -10.79
CA TYR A 36 20.16 -0.73 -9.70
C TYR A 36 18.94 -1.63 -9.90
N GLN A 37 18.67 -2.44 -8.87
CA GLN A 37 17.68 -3.53 -8.78
C GLN A 37 18.02 -4.73 -9.70
N PRO A 38 17.87 -5.97 -9.20
CA PRO A 38 17.92 -7.14 -10.09
C PRO A 38 16.93 -6.91 -11.24
N SER A 39 17.31 -7.33 -12.45
CA SER A 39 16.40 -7.32 -13.61
C SER A 39 15.05 -7.87 -13.21
N PHE A 40 13.94 -7.25 -13.65
CA PHE A 40 12.59 -7.71 -13.36
C PHE A 40 12.49 -9.24 -13.45
N GLN A 41 12.19 -9.88 -12.33
CA GLN A 41 12.02 -11.33 -12.26
C GLN A 41 10.52 -11.62 -12.17
N PRO A 42 9.88 -12.11 -13.24
CA PRO A 42 8.50 -12.57 -13.16
C PRO A 42 8.46 -13.82 -12.29
N ILE A 43 8.10 -13.64 -11.02
CA ILE A 43 7.89 -14.74 -10.08
C ILE A 43 6.39 -15.06 -10.10
N ALA A 44 6.03 -16.31 -10.41
CA ALA A 44 4.66 -16.77 -10.25
C ALA A 44 4.27 -16.65 -8.77
N ARG A 45 3.26 -15.82 -8.50
CA ARG A 45 2.68 -15.63 -7.16
C ARG A 45 1.25 -16.17 -7.16
N SER A 46 0.75 -16.52 -5.99
CA SER A 46 -0.67 -16.78 -5.79
C SER A 46 -1.49 -15.59 -6.30
N PRO A 47 -2.64 -15.82 -6.97
CA PRO A 47 -3.48 -14.75 -7.46
C PRO A 47 -3.99 -13.90 -6.29
N ILE A 48 -4.03 -12.58 -6.49
CA ILE A 48 -4.67 -11.69 -5.53
C ILE A 48 -6.17 -11.88 -5.65
N VAL A 49 -6.81 -12.38 -4.60
CA VAL A 49 -8.26 -12.48 -4.50
C VAL A 49 -8.73 -11.36 -3.58
N LEU A 50 -9.56 -10.48 -4.10
CA LEU A 50 -10.18 -9.40 -3.34
C LEU A 50 -11.60 -9.82 -2.95
N ASP A 51 -11.91 -9.79 -1.65
CA ASP A 51 -13.27 -9.98 -1.17
C ASP A 51 -14.09 -8.69 -1.38
N LEU A 52 -14.96 -8.71 -2.37
CA LEU A 52 -15.84 -7.59 -2.72
C LEU A 52 -17.23 -7.72 -2.07
N ALA A 53 -17.49 -8.78 -1.29
CA ALA A 53 -18.81 -9.02 -0.71
C ALA A 53 -19.23 -7.89 0.25
N TYR A 54 -18.27 -7.34 0.99
CA TYR A 54 -18.52 -6.20 1.88
C TYR A 54 -19.01 -4.94 1.13
N ASN A 55 -18.49 -4.69 -0.08
CA ASN A 55 -18.90 -3.54 -0.90
C ASN A 55 -20.33 -3.67 -1.46
N SER A 56 -20.90 -4.87 -1.38
CA SER A 56 -22.25 -5.18 -1.89
C SER A 56 -23.31 -5.11 -0.79
N ILE A 57 -22.93 -4.66 0.42
CA ILE A 57 -23.87 -4.46 1.52
C ILE A 57 -24.59 -3.13 1.30
N ASP A 58 -25.81 -3.20 0.77
CA ASP A 58 -26.69 -2.05 0.58
C ASP A 58 -27.83 -2.03 1.60
N PHE A 59 -28.23 -0.82 2.00
CA PHE A 59 -29.43 -0.62 2.81
C PHE A 59 -30.71 -0.73 1.96
N PRO A 60 -31.83 -1.21 2.51
CA PRO A 60 -33.11 -1.18 1.82
C PRO A 60 -33.56 0.26 1.55
N SER A 61 -34.22 0.50 0.40
CA SER A 61 -34.79 1.82 0.09
C SER A 61 -35.77 2.27 1.18
N ILE A 62 -35.62 3.53 1.60
CA ILE A 62 -36.48 4.19 2.59
C ILE A 62 -37.65 4.97 1.97
N ASP A 63 -37.78 4.96 0.64
CA ASP A 63 -38.78 5.76 -0.10
C ASP A 63 -40.22 5.44 0.32
N ASN A 64 -40.49 4.18 0.67
CA ASN A 64 -41.81 3.72 1.11
C ASN A 64 -42.15 4.16 2.54
N ARG A 65 -41.15 4.49 3.36
CA ARG A 65 -41.34 5.00 4.71
C ARG A 65 -41.57 6.52 4.70
N MET A 66 -40.85 7.25 3.84
CA MET A 66 -40.99 8.71 3.71
C MET A 66 -42.36 9.16 3.14
N LYS A 67 -43.05 8.28 2.40
CA LYS A 67 -44.39 8.58 1.86
C LYS A 67 -45.51 8.56 2.91
N GLN A 68 -45.25 8.04 4.10
CA GLN A 68 -46.25 7.98 5.18
C GLN A 68 -46.44 9.34 5.89
N ASP A 69 -45.52 10.28 5.73
CA ASP A 69 -45.58 11.61 6.37
C ASP A 69 -46.55 12.61 5.70
N LYS A 70 -47.32 12.20 4.67
CA LYS A 70 -48.15 13.14 3.89
C LYS A 70 -49.67 13.00 3.99
N LYS A 71 -50.23 12.21 4.92
CA LYS A 71 -51.71 12.13 5.05
C LYS A 71 -52.21 12.05 6.49
N GLY A 72 -51.97 13.11 7.27
CA GLY A 72 -52.73 13.41 8.48
C GLY A 72 -54.00 14.20 8.17
N PHE A 73 -55.05 13.57 7.62
CA PHE A 73 -56.39 14.18 7.47
C PHE A 73 -57.21 14.18 8.78
N ILE A 74 -56.62 13.80 9.92
CA ILE A 74 -57.32 13.66 11.21
C ILE A 74 -57.09 14.86 12.16
N SER A 75 -56.25 15.84 11.80
CA SER A 75 -56.00 17.02 12.66
C SER A 75 -57.19 17.98 12.81
N ARG A 76 -58.31 17.73 12.12
CA ARG A 76 -59.53 18.56 12.16
C ARG A 76 -60.67 17.99 13.03
N LEU A 77 -60.48 16.83 13.67
CA LEU A 77 -61.51 16.21 14.52
C LEU A 77 -61.38 16.47 16.03
N TRP A 78 -60.44 17.33 16.45
CA TRP A 78 -60.36 17.79 17.84
C TRP A 78 -60.36 19.32 17.88
N ARG A 79 -61.56 19.89 17.98
CA ARG A 79 -61.83 21.19 18.59
C ARG A 79 -62.73 20.95 19.80
#